data_AF-A0A849C5S6-F1
#
_entry.id   AF-A0A849C5S6-F1
#
_cell.length_a   1.000
_cell.length_b   1.000
_cell.length_c   1.000
_cell.angle_alpha   90.00
_cell.angle_beta   90.00
_cell.angle_gamma   90.00
#
_symmetry.space_group_name_H-M   'P 1'
#
loop_
_entity.id
_entity.type
_entity.pdbx_description
1 polymer ?
#
loop_
_entity_poly.entity_id
_entity_poly.type
_entity_poly.pdbx_seq_one_letter_code
_entity_poly.pdbx_strand_id
1 'polypeptide(L)'
;MSQVTLENVAAEAGVSKGGLLYHFKSKDALLAGLIRRLGERADHQLKTAVDQGKSVAEWYLQTPHPDNETDALELALYRSMLAAMRTVDGPHATDEDETDRALSEVMDAWKAGLDSEIHDPIQAEIVRLVGDGVYLRALLGMPQVDPDTYQQVVARLLGR
;
A
#
# COMPACT_ATOMS: atom_id res chain seq x y z
N MET A 1 -18.48 13.10 -8.71
CA MET A 1 -17.41 12.48 -7.88
C MET A 1 -17.91 12.49 -6.45
N SER A 2 -18.23 11.33 -5.86
CA SER A 2 -18.65 11.26 -4.46
C SER A 2 -17.42 11.49 -3.58
N GLN A 3 -17.42 12.59 -2.81
CA GLN A 3 -16.43 12.75 -1.74
C GLN A 3 -16.63 11.62 -0.72
N VAL A 4 -15.53 11.01 -0.27
CA VAL A 4 -15.56 10.08 0.86
C VAL A 4 -15.91 10.90 2.11
N THR A 5 -17.18 10.84 2.51
CA THR A 5 -17.69 11.41 3.75
C THR A 5 -18.08 10.29 4.70
N LEU A 6 -18.02 10.56 6.02
CA LEU A 6 -18.40 9.58 7.03
C LEU A 6 -19.88 9.17 6.89
N GLU A 7 -20.74 10.08 6.43
CA GLU A 7 -22.14 9.78 6.12
C GLU A 7 -22.28 8.75 5.00
N ASN A 8 -21.55 8.96 3.89
CA ASN A 8 -21.61 8.04 2.74
C ASN A 8 -21.03 6.67 3.12
N VAL A 9 -19.95 6.63 3.89
CA VAL A 9 -19.35 5.38 4.39
C VAL A 9 -20.31 4.66 5.33
N ALA A 10 -20.96 5.38 6.27
CA ALA A 10 -21.93 4.78 7.19
C ALA A 10 -23.14 4.19 6.43
N ALA A 11 -23.66 4.92 5.44
CA ALA A 11 -24.76 4.46 4.60
C ALA A 11 -24.40 3.19 3.82
N GLU A 12 -23.23 3.17 3.17
CA GLU A 12 -22.76 1.99 2.42
C GLU A 12 -22.50 0.79 3.33
N ALA A 13 -21.95 1.02 4.53
CA ALA A 13 -21.71 -0.03 5.52
C ALA A 13 -22.99 -0.51 6.25
N GLY A 14 -24.15 0.10 5.98
CA GLY A 14 -25.42 -0.26 6.64
C GLY A 14 -25.46 0.07 8.14
N VAL A 15 -24.64 1.03 8.60
CA VAL A 15 -24.56 1.46 10.01
C VAL A 15 -24.99 2.91 10.18
N SER A 16 -25.33 3.31 11.40
CA SER A 16 -25.61 4.73 11.67
C SER A 16 -24.31 5.55 11.70
N LYS A 17 -24.38 6.84 11.37
CA LYS A 17 -23.25 7.77 11.52
C LYS A 17 -22.69 7.75 12.96
N GLY A 18 -23.57 7.69 13.96
CA GLY A 18 -23.17 7.57 15.37
C GLY A 18 -22.44 6.26 15.69
N GLY A 19 -22.88 5.15 15.10
CA GLY A 19 -22.21 3.85 15.21
C GLY A 19 -20.84 3.82 14.53
N LEU A 20 -20.69 4.46 13.36
CA LEU A 20 -19.39 4.61 12.71
C LEU A 20 -18.43 5.47 13.54
N LEU A 21 -18.91 6.61 14.05
CA LEU A 21 -18.14 7.53 14.88
C LEU A 21 -17.71 6.93 16.23
N TYR A 22 -18.43 5.91 16.72
CA TYR A 22 -18.01 5.16 17.90
C TYR A 22 -16.69 4.42 17.67
N HIS A 23 -16.45 3.92 16.45
CA HIS A 23 -15.22 3.22 16.08
C HIS A 23 -14.16 4.16 15.51
N PHE A 24 -14.57 5.15 14.70
CA PHE A 24 -13.67 6.08 14.02
C PHE A 24 -14.07 7.51 14.34
N LYS A 25 -13.36 8.12 15.30
CA LYS A 25 -13.70 9.45 15.83
C LYS A 25 -13.61 10.57 14.78
N SER A 26 -12.85 10.36 13.72
CA SER A 26 -12.68 11.29 12.60
C SER A 26 -12.53 10.53 11.27
N LYS A 27 -12.56 11.29 10.16
CA LYS A 27 -12.22 10.77 8.83
C LYS A 27 -10.76 10.32 8.78
N ASP A 28 -9.86 11.02 9.47
CA ASP A 28 -8.45 10.65 9.60
C ASP A 28 -8.28 9.29 10.28
N ALA A 29 -8.94 9.08 11.44
CA ALA A 29 -8.91 7.80 12.14
C ALA A 29 -9.46 6.62 11.28
N LEU A 30 -10.48 6.88 10.46
CA LEU A 30 -11.00 5.90 9.50
C LEU A 30 -9.97 5.54 8.44
N LEU A 31 -9.29 6.55 7.86
CA LEU A 31 -8.26 6.34 6.85
C LEU A 31 -7.03 5.63 7.44
N ALA A 32 -6.59 6.02 8.63
CA ALA A 32 -5.53 5.33 9.37
C ALA A 32 -5.86 3.85 9.62
N GLY A 33 -7.11 3.55 10.01
CA GLY A 33 -7.58 2.17 10.17
C GLY A 33 -7.56 1.38 8.86
N LEU A 34 -7.92 2.01 7.74
CA LEU A 34 -7.85 1.40 6.42
C LEU A 34 -6.41 1.09 6.01
N ILE A 35 -5.47 2.01 6.25
CA ILE A 35 -4.03 1.82 5.98
C ILE A 35 -3.50 0.61 6.75
N ARG A 36 -3.75 0.54 8.06
CA ARG A 36 -3.29 -0.58 8.88
C ARG A 36 -3.83 -1.91 8.39
N ARG A 37 -5.13 -1.97 8.05
CA ARG A 37 -5.75 -3.19 7.50
C ARG A 37 -5.14 -3.62 6.16
N LEU A 38 -4.76 -2.66 5.31
CA LEU A 38 -4.05 -2.96 4.05
C LEU A 38 -2.64 -3.48 4.33
N GLY A 39 -1.92 -2.88 5.28
CA GLY A 39 -0.61 -3.36 5.75
C GLY A 39 -0.67 -4.80 6.27
N GLU A 40 -1.61 -5.10 7.17
CA GLU A 40 -1.82 -6.46 7.71
C GLU A 40 -2.10 -7.50 6.61
N ARG A 41 -2.85 -7.11 5.57
CA ARG A 41 -3.11 -7.97 4.42
C ARG A 41 -1.83 -8.23 3.62
N ALA A 42 -1.05 -7.18 3.37
CA ALA A 42 0.23 -7.30 2.67
C ALA A 42 1.21 -8.19 3.46
N ASP A 43 1.26 -8.07 4.78
CA ASP A 43 2.08 -8.92 5.65
C ASP A 43 1.68 -10.40 5.56
N HIS A 44 0.37 -10.68 5.51
CA HIS A 44 -0.11 -12.05 5.31
C HIS A 44 0.26 -12.62 3.94
N GLN A 45 0.19 -11.80 2.88
CA GLN A 45 0.61 -12.18 1.54
C GLN A 45 2.12 -12.44 1.48
N LEU A 46 2.92 -11.56 2.09
CA LEU A 46 4.36 -11.72 2.20
C LEU A 46 4.71 -13.03 2.92
N LYS A 47 4.11 -13.28 4.09
CA LYS A 47 4.31 -14.52 4.83
C LYS A 47 3.99 -15.75 3.98
N THR A 48 2.85 -15.72 3.28
CA THR A 48 2.45 -16.82 2.39
C THR A 48 3.45 -17.04 1.26
N ALA A 49 3.97 -15.96 0.66
CA ALA A 49 4.97 -16.04 -0.40
C ALA A 49 6.31 -16.60 0.11
N VAL A 50 6.74 -16.19 1.30
CA VAL A 50 7.94 -16.72 1.97
C VAL A 50 7.78 -18.20 2.30
N ASP A 51 6.62 -18.61 2.81
CA ASP A 51 6.31 -20.02 3.07
C ASP A 51 6.31 -20.87 1.77
N GLN A 52 6.07 -20.24 0.62
CA GLN A 52 6.15 -20.85 -0.72
C GLN A 52 7.55 -20.79 -1.34
N GLY A 53 8.55 -20.26 -0.63
CA GLY A 53 9.95 -20.22 -1.06
C GLY A 53 10.35 -18.98 -1.87
N LYS A 54 9.50 -17.97 -1.99
CA LYS A 54 9.90 -16.66 -2.53
C LYS A 54 10.65 -15.86 -1.46
N SER A 55 11.64 -15.07 -1.87
CA SER A 55 12.27 -14.10 -0.96
C SER A 55 11.37 -12.87 -0.75
N VAL A 56 11.64 -12.09 0.31
CA VAL A 56 10.99 -10.80 0.56
C VAL A 56 11.24 -9.85 -0.61
N ALA A 57 12.47 -9.82 -1.13
CA ALA A 57 12.80 -8.99 -2.28
C ALA A 57 12.07 -9.42 -3.56
N GLU A 58 11.91 -10.73 -3.80
CA GLU A 58 11.13 -11.26 -4.92
C GLU A 58 9.64 -10.90 -4.81
N TRP A 59 9.09 -10.96 -3.60
CA TRP A 59 7.71 -10.52 -3.34
C TRP A 59 7.56 -9.00 -3.52
N TYR A 60 8.51 -8.21 -3.02
CA TYR A 60 8.45 -6.74 -3.10
C TYR A 60 8.59 -6.22 -4.54
N LEU A 61 9.34 -6.94 -5.39
CA LEU A 61 9.51 -6.64 -6.82
C LEU A 61 8.44 -7.30 -7.70
N GLN A 62 7.37 -7.87 -7.14
CA GLN A 62 6.30 -8.42 -7.97
C GLN A 62 5.52 -7.29 -8.66
N THR A 63 5.13 -7.51 -9.91
CA THR A 63 4.26 -6.58 -10.63
C THR A 63 2.80 -6.92 -10.32
N PRO A 64 2.00 -5.97 -9.81
CA PRO A 64 0.56 -6.15 -9.74
C PRO A 64 0.01 -6.34 -11.15
N HIS A 65 -0.74 -7.42 -11.38
CA HIS A 65 -1.34 -7.70 -12.67
C HIS A 65 -2.76 -7.14 -12.71
N PRO A 66 -3.04 -6.07 -13.47
CA PRO A 66 -4.37 -5.45 -13.49
C PRO A 66 -5.47 -6.37 -14.06
N ASP A 67 -5.09 -7.43 -14.79
CA ASP A 67 -6.02 -8.45 -15.29
C ASP A 67 -6.36 -9.53 -14.24
N ASN A 68 -5.64 -9.55 -13.12
CA ASN A 68 -5.99 -10.35 -11.95
C ASN A 68 -7.00 -9.57 -11.09
N GLU A 69 -8.17 -10.16 -10.85
CA GLU A 69 -9.25 -9.51 -10.07
C GLU A 69 -8.80 -9.06 -8.67
N THR A 70 -7.89 -9.81 -8.03
CA THR A 70 -7.39 -9.49 -6.69
C THR A 70 -6.50 -8.25 -6.72
N ASP A 71 -5.53 -8.23 -7.64
CA ASP A 71 -4.59 -7.11 -7.79
C ASP A 71 -5.32 -5.86 -8.29
N ALA A 72 -6.31 -6.02 -9.18
CA ALA A 72 -7.16 -4.93 -9.66
C ALA A 72 -7.96 -4.29 -8.52
N LEU A 73 -8.55 -5.11 -7.64
CA LEU A 73 -9.27 -4.63 -6.46
C LEU A 73 -8.33 -3.91 -5.49
N GLU A 74 -7.15 -4.47 -5.22
CA GLU A 74 -6.14 -3.83 -4.36
C GLU A 74 -5.72 -2.47 -4.92
N LEU A 75 -5.31 -2.40 -6.20
CA LEU A 75 -4.96 -1.15 -6.85
C LEU A 75 -6.10 -0.13 -6.78
N ALA A 76 -7.35 -0.55 -6.96
CA ALA A 76 -8.50 0.33 -6.82
C ALA A 76 -8.64 0.87 -5.38
N LEU A 77 -8.47 0.03 -4.37
CA LEU A 77 -8.48 0.44 -2.96
C LEU A 77 -7.38 1.46 -2.65
N TYR A 78 -6.15 1.21 -3.09
CA TYR A 78 -5.03 2.14 -2.90
C TYR A 78 -5.24 3.48 -3.63
N ARG A 79 -5.80 3.45 -4.86
CA ARG A 79 -6.17 4.69 -5.59
C ARG A 79 -7.22 5.49 -4.82
N SER A 80 -8.27 4.81 -4.33
CA SER A 80 -9.30 5.44 -3.53
C SER A 80 -8.76 6.04 -2.22
N MET A 81 -7.82 5.35 -1.58
CA MET A 81 -7.13 5.84 -0.38
C MET A 81 -6.31 7.11 -0.67
N LEU A 82 -5.46 7.10 -1.70
CA LEU A 82 -4.69 8.29 -2.11
C LEU A 82 -5.60 9.46 -2.47
N ALA A 83 -6.71 9.20 -3.15
CA ALA A 83 -7.70 10.23 -3.47
C ALA A 83 -8.35 10.79 -2.20
N ALA A 84 -8.64 9.96 -1.20
CA ALA A 84 -9.20 10.38 0.07
C ALA A 84 -8.21 11.23 0.89
N MET A 85 -6.93 10.85 0.95
CA MET A 85 -5.88 11.63 1.63
C MET A 85 -5.77 13.05 1.07
N ARG A 86 -5.79 13.22 -0.26
CA ARG A 86 -5.76 14.55 -0.92
C ARG A 86 -6.98 15.43 -0.66
N THR A 87 -8.05 14.88 -0.06
CA THR A 87 -9.24 15.65 0.33
C THR A 87 -9.25 16.05 1.81
N VAL A 88 -8.22 15.64 2.57
CA VAL A 88 -8.05 16.02 3.98
C VAL A 88 -7.27 17.34 4.12
N ASP A 89 -6.61 17.81 3.05
CA ASP A 89 -5.89 19.10 3.00
C ASP A 89 -6.84 20.32 3.12
N GLY A 90 -7.27 20.61 4.36
CA GLY A 90 -7.86 21.88 4.79
C GLY A 90 -6.92 22.62 5.76
N PRO A 91 -7.07 23.94 6.00
CA PRO A 91 -6.09 24.76 6.74
C PRO A 91 -6.01 24.53 8.27
N HIS A 92 -6.51 23.40 8.78
CA HIS A 92 -6.54 23.03 10.20
C HIS A 92 -6.35 21.50 10.25
N ALA A 93 -5.50 20.87 11.06
CA ALA A 93 -4.91 21.25 12.32
C ALA A 93 -3.69 20.36 12.60
N THR A 94 -2.78 20.89 13.41
CA THR A 94 -1.48 20.36 13.83
C THR A 94 -1.54 19.19 14.83
N ASP A 95 -2.61 18.37 14.84
CA ASP A 95 -2.81 17.31 15.85
C ASP A 95 -3.50 16.01 15.33
N GLU A 96 -3.81 15.88 14.04
CA GLU A 96 -4.42 14.66 13.46
C GLU A 96 -3.54 14.07 12.34
N ASP A 97 -2.35 13.60 12.72
CA ASP A 97 -1.41 12.88 11.83
C ASP A 97 -1.59 11.34 11.93
N GLU A 98 -2.80 10.82 12.20
CA GLU A 98 -2.95 9.36 12.36
C GLU A 98 -2.79 8.63 11.03
N THR A 99 -3.25 9.22 9.92
CA THR A 99 -3.07 8.66 8.57
C THR A 99 -1.58 8.62 8.21
N ASP A 100 -0.85 9.72 8.41
CA ASP A 100 0.58 9.79 8.11
C ASP A 100 1.38 8.83 9.00
N ARG A 101 1.05 8.74 10.28
CA ARG A 101 1.65 7.77 11.21
C ARG A 101 1.37 6.34 10.78
N ALA A 102 0.13 6.02 10.40
CA ALA A 102 -0.22 4.69 9.92
C ALA A 102 0.54 4.34 8.62
N LEU A 103 0.72 5.31 7.73
CA LEU A 103 1.50 5.12 6.51
C LEU A 103 2.97 4.85 6.83
N SER A 104 3.58 5.64 7.72
CA SER A 104 4.95 5.42 8.18
C SER A 104 5.10 4.03 8.80
N GLU A 105 4.18 3.63 9.68
CA GLU A 105 4.18 2.30 10.34
C GLU A 105 4.22 1.16 9.31
N VAL A 106 3.40 1.22 8.26
CA VAL A 106 3.37 0.20 7.20
C VAL A 106 4.65 0.21 6.36
N MET A 107 5.13 1.40 5.96
CA MET A 107 6.35 1.53 5.15
C MET A 107 7.61 1.09 5.91
N ASP A 108 7.69 1.41 7.20
CA ASP A 108 8.79 1.01 8.08
C ASP A 108 8.84 -0.51 8.28
N ALA A 109 7.67 -1.17 8.36
CA ALA A 109 7.59 -2.62 8.45
C ALA A 109 8.15 -3.31 7.19
N TRP A 110 7.78 -2.84 5.99
CA TRP A 110 8.31 -3.37 4.73
C TRP A 110 9.80 -3.10 4.57
N LYS A 111 10.25 -1.89 4.95
CA LYS A 111 11.67 -1.54 4.98
C LYS A 111 12.45 -2.50 5.87
N ALA A 112 11.97 -2.78 7.08
CA ALA A 112 12.62 -3.70 8.01
C ALA A 112 12.72 -5.13 7.44
N GLY A 113 11.69 -5.60 6.72
CA GLY A 113 11.72 -6.89 6.04
C GLY A 113 12.84 -6.98 5.00
N LEU A 114 12.97 -5.97 4.14
CA LEU A 114 14.03 -5.91 3.12
C LEU A 114 15.43 -5.74 3.72
N ASP A 115 15.58 -4.89 4.75
CA ASP A 115 16.87 -4.69 5.45
C ASP A 115 17.33 -5.97 6.17
N SER A 116 16.41 -6.87 6.53
CA SER A 116 16.75 -8.18 7.12
C SER A 116 17.27 -9.18 6.09
N GLU A 117 16.83 -9.09 4.84
CA GLU A 117 17.26 -9.96 3.74
C GLU A 117 18.53 -9.45 3.04
N ILE A 118 18.58 -8.14 2.79
CA ILE A 118 19.64 -7.48 2.01
C ILE A 118 20.52 -6.66 2.96
N HIS A 119 21.71 -7.19 3.27
CA HIS A 119 22.64 -6.58 4.22
C HIS A 119 23.34 -5.32 3.70
N ASP A 120 23.50 -5.18 2.38
CA ASP A 120 24.03 -3.96 1.78
C ASP A 120 22.91 -2.90 1.76
N PRO A 121 23.02 -1.82 2.56
CA PRO A 121 21.96 -0.83 2.67
C PRO A 121 21.70 -0.10 1.35
N ILE A 122 22.72 0.04 0.48
CA ILE A 122 22.54 0.68 -0.83
C ILE A 122 21.76 -0.25 -1.75
N GLN A 123 22.07 -1.54 -1.73
CA GLN A 123 21.32 -2.51 -2.53
C GLN A 123 19.87 -2.65 -2.06
N ALA A 124 19.62 -2.67 -0.75
CA ALA A 124 18.28 -2.68 -0.20
C ALA A 124 17.47 -1.44 -0.64
N GLU A 125 18.12 -0.28 -0.67
CA GLU A 125 17.50 0.97 -1.12
C GLU A 125 17.18 0.96 -2.63
N ILE A 126 18.09 0.44 -3.46
CA ILE A 126 17.82 0.28 -4.90
C ILE A 126 16.62 -0.63 -5.13
N VAL A 127 16.53 -1.76 -4.41
CA VAL A 127 15.38 -2.67 -4.51
C VAL A 127 14.08 -1.99 -4.11
N ARG A 128 14.09 -1.22 -3.00
CA ARG A 128 12.93 -0.41 -2.57
C ARG A 128 12.48 0.56 -3.66
N LEU A 129 13.39 1.40 -4.14
CA LEU A 129 13.09 2.41 -5.16
C LEU A 129 12.54 1.81 -6.45
N VAL A 130 13.03 0.63 -6.85
CA VAL A 130 12.52 -0.08 -8.03
C VAL A 130 11.13 -0.66 -7.76
N GLY A 131 10.91 -1.29 -6.60
CA GLY A 131 9.59 -1.80 -6.20
C GLY A 131 8.54 -0.70 -6.12
N ASP A 132 8.86 0.42 -5.46
CA ASP A 132 8.01 1.61 -5.36
C ASP A 132 7.65 2.16 -6.74
N GLY A 133 8.62 2.26 -7.64
CA GLY A 133 8.42 2.75 -9.00
C GLY A 133 7.49 1.85 -9.82
N VAL A 134 7.63 0.53 -9.68
CA VAL A 134 6.78 -0.47 -10.35
C VAL A 134 5.36 -0.39 -9.84
N TYR A 135 5.21 -0.32 -8.52
CA TYR A 135 3.92 -0.17 -7.86
C TYR A 135 3.23 1.14 -8.26
N LEU A 136 3.95 2.26 -8.26
CA LEU A 136 3.45 3.57 -8.67
C LEU A 136 2.96 3.56 -10.12
N ARG A 137 3.66 2.88 -11.03
CA ARG A 137 3.24 2.74 -12.43
C ARG A 137 1.92 2.00 -12.54
N ALA A 138 1.76 0.89 -11.82
CA ALA A 138 0.49 0.16 -11.75
C ALA A 138 -0.63 1.04 -11.16
N LEU A 139 -0.31 1.77 -10.09
CA LEU A 139 -1.24 2.66 -9.41
C LEU A 139 -1.70 3.82 -10.29
N LEU A 140 -0.84 4.35 -11.16
CA LEU A 140 -1.17 5.44 -12.09
C LEU A 140 -1.72 4.94 -13.44
N GLY A 141 -1.82 3.62 -13.64
CA GLY A 141 -2.24 3.04 -14.92
C GLY A 141 -1.25 3.32 -16.05
N MET A 142 0.02 3.53 -15.72
CA MET A 142 1.08 3.71 -16.70
C MET A 142 1.41 2.38 -17.39
N PRO A 143 1.88 2.41 -18.65
CA PRO A 143 2.31 1.19 -19.35
C PRO A 143 3.38 0.46 -18.53
N GLN A 144 3.16 -0.82 -18.22
CA GLN A 144 4.14 -1.62 -17.49
C GLN A 144 5.45 -1.80 -18.28
N VAL A 145 6.54 -2.12 -17.58
CA VAL A 145 7.77 -2.53 -18.25
C VAL A 145 7.49 -3.86 -18.96
N ASP A 146 8.07 -4.04 -20.14
CA ASP A 146 8.01 -5.32 -20.83
C ASP A 146 8.39 -6.49 -19.88
N PRO A 147 7.60 -7.57 -19.77
CA PRO A 147 7.81 -8.61 -18.77
C PRO A 147 9.19 -9.26 -18.82
N ASP A 148 9.70 -9.55 -20.02
CA ASP A 148 11.02 -10.17 -20.20
C ASP A 148 12.14 -9.22 -19.77
N THR A 149 11.99 -7.94 -20.10
CA THR A 149 12.91 -6.88 -19.66
C THR A 149 12.86 -6.72 -18.14
N TYR A 150 11.68 -6.71 -17.53
CA TYR A 150 11.52 -6.56 -16.09
C TYR A 150 12.09 -7.75 -15.32
N GLN A 151 11.90 -8.97 -15.83
CA GLN A 151 12.51 -10.17 -15.26
C GLN A 151 14.05 -10.07 -15.24
N GLN A 152 14.67 -9.53 -16.29
CA GLN A 152 16.12 -9.28 -16.33
C GLN A 152 16.56 -8.20 -15.32
N VAL A 153 15.74 -7.16 -15.12
CA VAL A 153 15.99 -6.14 -14.09
C VAL A 153 15.97 -6.80 -12.70
N VAL A 154 14.96 -7.59 -12.38
CA VAL A 154 14.85 -8.29 -11.09
C VAL A 154 16.02 -9.24 -10.89
N ALA A 155 16.36 -10.07 -11.88
CA ALA A 155 17.52 -10.97 -11.80
C ALA A 155 18.83 -10.21 -11.52
N ARG A 156 19.05 -9.10 -12.24
CA ARG A 156 20.23 -8.24 -12.06
C ARG A 156 20.30 -7.60 -10.66
N LEU A 157 19.17 -7.22 -10.09
CA LEU A 157 19.08 -6.65 -8.73
C LEU A 157 19.27 -7.72 -7.65
N LEU A 158 18.81 -8.94 -7.86
CA LEU A 158 18.94 -10.01 -6.88
C LEU A 158 20.23 -10.82 -7.03
N GLY A 159 21.09 -10.46 -8.00
CA GLY A 159 22.36 -11.13 -8.24
C GLY A 159 22.21 -12.56 -8.77
N ARG A 160 21.13 -12.82 -9.53
CA ARG A 160 20.80 -14.12 -10.13
C ARG A 160 20.89 -14.07 -11.64
#